data_AF-A0A966I9N6-F1
#
_entry.id   AF-A0A966I9N6-F1
#
_cell.length_a   1.000
_cell.length_b   1.000
_cell.length_c   1.000
_cell.angle_alpha   90.00
_cell.angle_beta   90.00
_cell.angle_gamma   90.00
#
_symmetry.space_group_name_H-M   'P 1'
#
loop_
_entity.id
_entity.type
_entity.pdbx_description
1 polymer ?
#
loop_
_entity_poly.entity_id
_entity_poly.type
_entity_poly.pdbx_seq_one_letter_code
_entity_poly.pdbx_strand_id
1 'polypeptide(L)'
;MSDLKWWETAVIYQIYPRSYQDSNGDGIGDLKGITSRLEYIAGLGVDAIWISPFFMSPQRDFGYDISNYCDINPEYGTLADFDEMVAKIHDLGMKLMIDIVPAHCSDLHPWFEESRQSRDNPKADWFHWVDPNPDGTVPNNWLSFFGGQAWSWEPRRQQYYLHNFLSEQPNLNHANPEVRDALNQVARFWFDRGVDGFRLDAVHTINGDQAPYLDNSANPNFVPGDLPQQQQPFFRQLHDVAQLNQPAIQTFSENYRKITDEYDGDRFLMGEVDGDKGCAMEVSKTFTDTGRLHATYNFDLLAWGGLSVDGLRNA
;
A
#
# COMPACT_ATOMS: atom_id res chain seq x y z
N MET A 1 18.53 9.64 29.36
CA MET A 1 18.15 9.57 27.93
C MET A 1 16.98 8.61 27.90
N SER A 2 15.84 8.97 27.30
CA SER A 2 14.79 7.97 27.07
C SER A 2 15.42 6.85 26.23
N ASP A 3 15.14 5.60 26.57
CA ASP A 3 15.56 4.47 25.74
C ASP A 3 14.96 4.67 24.35
N LEU A 4 15.82 4.63 23.32
CA LEU A 4 15.40 4.76 21.92
C LEU A 4 14.41 3.66 21.58
N LYS A 5 13.44 3.98 20.73
CA LYS A 5 12.51 2.99 20.16
C LYS A 5 13.28 2.10 19.18
N TRP A 6 12.91 0.83 19.06
CA TRP A 6 13.67 -0.15 18.27
C TRP A 6 13.85 0.28 16.80
N TRP A 7 12.86 0.96 16.22
CA TRP A 7 12.89 1.42 14.83
C TRP A 7 13.80 2.62 14.59
N GLU A 8 14.21 3.37 15.62
CA GLU A 8 15.03 4.58 15.45
C GLU A 8 16.46 4.26 15.00
N THR A 9 16.90 3.02 15.18
CA THR A 9 18.22 2.53 14.75
C THR A 9 18.14 1.26 13.91
N ALA A 10 16.94 0.82 13.54
CA ALA A 10 16.74 -0.47 12.91
C ALA A 10 17.25 -0.53 11.46
N VAL A 11 17.85 -1.65 11.11
CA VAL A 11 18.02 -2.11 9.73
C VAL A 11 16.92 -3.12 9.43
N ILE A 12 16.10 -2.82 8.41
CA ILE A 12 14.95 -3.64 8.01
C ILE A 12 15.33 -4.43 6.74
N TYR A 13 15.17 -5.75 6.77
CA TYR A 13 15.39 -6.64 5.63
C TYR A 13 14.08 -6.95 4.91
N GLN A 14 13.90 -6.40 3.70
CA GLN A 14 12.71 -6.67 2.90
C GLN A 14 12.79 -8.06 2.23
N ILE A 15 11.73 -8.85 2.37
CA ILE A 15 11.54 -10.15 1.73
C ILE A 15 10.37 -10.07 0.77
N TYR A 16 10.62 -10.46 -0.48
CA TYR A 16 9.58 -10.75 -1.44
C TYR A 16 9.25 -12.26 -1.40
N PRO A 17 8.11 -12.68 -0.80
CA PRO A 17 7.89 -14.07 -0.39
C PRO A 17 7.99 -15.05 -1.55
N ARG A 18 7.37 -14.70 -2.70
CA ARG A 18 7.31 -15.52 -3.92
C ARG A 18 8.68 -15.94 -4.46
N SER A 19 9.74 -15.20 -4.15
CA SER A 19 11.08 -15.40 -4.73
C SER A 19 12.16 -15.65 -3.70
N TYR A 20 11.82 -15.84 -2.43
CA TYR A 20 12.80 -16.00 -1.38
C TYR A 20 13.28 -17.45 -1.23
N GLN A 21 12.37 -18.37 -0.87
CA GLN A 21 12.70 -19.78 -0.71
C GLN A 21 11.43 -20.64 -0.85
N ASP A 22 11.41 -21.54 -1.83
CA ASP A 22 10.41 -22.60 -1.96
C ASP A 22 10.75 -23.74 -0.99
N SER A 23 9.77 -24.24 -0.23
CA SER A 23 9.91 -25.36 0.70
C SER A 23 9.15 -26.63 0.30
N ASN A 24 8.26 -26.55 -0.70
CA ASN A 24 7.33 -27.62 -1.05
C ASN A 24 7.56 -28.18 -2.47
N GLY A 25 8.39 -27.52 -3.29
CA GLY A 25 8.77 -27.93 -4.64
C GLY A 25 7.81 -27.47 -5.76
N ASP A 26 6.89 -26.54 -5.51
CA ASP A 26 5.97 -25.99 -6.52
C ASP A 26 6.59 -24.84 -7.36
N GLY A 27 7.79 -24.39 -6.99
CA GLY A 27 8.51 -23.32 -7.68
C GLY A 27 8.20 -21.91 -7.18
N ILE A 28 7.38 -21.76 -6.13
CA ILE A 28 7.01 -20.50 -5.51
C ILE A 28 7.54 -20.47 -4.07
N GLY A 29 8.15 -19.35 -3.67
CA GLY A 29 8.60 -19.17 -2.29
C GLY A 29 7.44 -19.04 -1.32
N ASP A 30 7.57 -19.62 -0.12
CA ASP A 30 6.50 -19.75 0.86
C ASP A 30 6.95 -19.40 2.30
N LEU A 31 6.01 -19.29 3.25
CA LEU A 31 6.30 -18.88 4.63
C LEU A 31 7.20 -19.89 5.38
N LYS A 32 7.13 -21.18 5.06
CA LYS A 32 8.02 -22.21 5.64
C LYS A 32 9.44 -22.06 5.13
N GLY A 33 9.59 -21.70 3.85
CA GLY A 33 10.85 -21.37 3.23
C GLY A 33 11.51 -20.18 3.91
N ILE A 34 10.76 -19.10 4.16
CA ILE A 34 11.23 -17.95 4.95
C ILE A 34 11.64 -18.42 6.36
N THR A 35 10.77 -19.16 7.05
CA THR A 35 11.02 -19.69 8.40
C THR A 35 12.30 -20.51 8.47
N SER A 36 12.61 -21.31 7.44
CA SER A 36 13.83 -22.14 7.36
C SER A 36 15.13 -21.34 7.21
N ARG A 37 15.03 -20.05 6.87
CA ARG A 37 16.16 -19.15 6.61
C ARG A 37 16.34 -18.07 7.68
N LEU A 38 15.49 -18.05 8.72
CA LEU A 38 15.54 -17.00 9.74
C LEU A 38 16.87 -16.93 10.48
N GLU A 39 17.57 -18.05 10.72
CA GLU A 39 18.91 -18.05 11.32
C GLU A 39 19.95 -17.38 10.42
N TYR A 40 19.82 -17.52 9.10
CA TYR A 40 20.67 -16.81 8.15
C TYR A 40 20.40 -15.31 8.22
N ILE A 41 19.13 -14.90 8.24
CA ILE A 41 18.75 -13.48 8.32
C ILE A 41 19.24 -12.86 9.63
N ALA A 42 19.04 -13.53 10.76
CA ALA A 42 19.58 -13.09 12.05
C ALA A 42 21.11 -12.95 12.01
N GLY A 43 21.80 -13.86 11.31
CA GLY A 43 23.24 -13.80 11.08
C GLY A 43 23.73 -12.60 10.26
N LEU A 44 22.85 -11.91 9.51
CA LEU A 44 23.17 -10.66 8.83
C LEU A 44 23.24 -9.46 9.81
N GLY A 45 22.69 -9.61 11.02
CA GLY A 45 22.65 -8.56 12.04
C GLY A 45 21.58 -7.49 11.77
N VAL A 46 20.49 -7.85 11.10
CA VAL A 46 19.32 -6.98 10.89
C VAL A 46 18.41 -7.01 12.11
N ASP A 47 17.68 -5.92 12.35
CA ASP A 47 16.80 -5.77 13.52
C ASP A 47 15.37 -6.23 13.22
N ALA A 48 14.95 -6.12 11.96
CA ALA A 48 13.59 -6.43 11.54
C ALA A 48 13.54 -7.04 10.13
N ILE A 49 12.46 -7.77 9.88
CA ILE A 49 12.08 -8.27 8.56
C ILE A 49 10.83 -7.53 8.12
N TRP A 50 10.77 -7.05 6.88
CA TRP A 50 9.53 -6.62 6.23
C TRP A 50 9.16 -7.61 5.13
N ILE A 51 8.01 -8.26 5.25
CA ILE A 51 7.53 -9.21 4.22
C ILE A 51 6.48 -8.51 3.35
N SER A 52 6.71 -8.49 2.03
CA SER A 52 5.74 -8.07 1.03
C SER A 52 4.47 -8.95 1.04
N PRO A 53 3.36 -8.54 0.39
CA PRO A 53 2.06 -9.17 0.59
C PRO A 53 2.06 -10.70 0.39
N PHE A 54 1.48 -11.40 1.35
CA PHE A 54 1.26 -12.85 1.33
C PHE A 54 -0.22 -13.20 1.58
N PHE A 55 -1.11 -12.20 1.53
CA PHE A 55 -2.54 -12.34 1.75
C PHE A 55 -3.22 -13.09 0.60
N MET A 56 -4.43 -13.59 0.85
CA MET A 56 -5.26 -14.09 -0.25
C MET A 56 -5.42 -13.02 -1.32
N SER A 57 -5.08 -13.39 -2.55
CA SER A 57 -5.01 -12.52 -3.70
C SER A 57 -5.15 -13.37 -4.98
N PRO A 58 -5.81 -12.86 -6.04
CA PRO A 58 -5.79 -13.47 -7.36
C PRO A 58 -4.44 -13.42 -8.08
N GLN A 59 -3.43 -12.77 -7.47
CA GLN A 59 -2.06 -12.65 -7.97
C GLN A 59 -1.95 -11.87 -9.29
N ARG A 60 -2.89 -10.96 -9.60
CA ARG A 60 -2.81 -10.10 -10.80
C ARG A 60 -1.77 -9.00 -10.64
N ASP A 61 -1.56 -8.56 -9.41
CA ASP A 61 -0.45 -7.69 -9.01
C ASP A 61 0.38 -8.37 -7.90
N PHE A 62 0.55 -9.68 -8.04
CA PHE A 62 1.39 -10.53 -7.19
C PHE A 62 1.26 -10.28 -5.67
N GLY A 63 0.02 -10.15 -5.18
CA GLY A 63 -0.29 -10.00 -3.76
C GLY A 63 -0.81 -8.63 -3.36
N TYR A 64 -0.65 -7.59 -4.19
CA TYR A 64 -1.18 -6.25 -3.92
C TYR A 64 -2.68 -6.12 -4.26
N ASP A 65 -3.22 -7.01 -5.09
CA ASP A 65 -4.66 -7.18 -5.32
C ASP A 65 -5.30 -8.12 -4.28
N ILE A 66 -5.54 -7.62 -3.05
CA ILE A 66 -6.00 -8.44 -1.91
C ILE A 66 -7.48 -8.80 -2.01
N SER A 67 -7.83 -10.09 -1.91
CA SER A 67 -9.22 -10.60 -1.86
C SER A 67 -9.68 -11.02 -0.46
N ASN A 68 -8.76 -11.22 0.48
CA ASN A 68 -9.04 -11.31 1.91
C ASN A 68 -7.83 -10.87 2.73
N TYR A 69 -7.97 -9.75 3.46
CA TYR A 69 -6.91 -9.14 4.26
C TYR A 69 -6.47 -9.95 5.49
N CYS A 70 -7.29 -10.89 5.95
CA CYS A 70 -7.11 -11.59 7.23
C CYS A 70 -6.87 -13.09 7.03
N ASP A 71 -6.35 -13.49 5.87
CA ASP A 71 -5.98 -14.87 5.60
C ASP A 71 -4.78 -14.93 4.64
N ILE A 72 -4.09 -16.06 4.64
CA ILE A 72 -2.87 -16.29 3.86
C ILE A 72 -3.24 -16.86 2.49
N ASN A 73 -2.53 -16.43 1.43
CA ASN A 73 -2.69 -17.07 0.13
C ASN A 73 -2.28 -18.54 0.23
N PRO A 74 -3.06 -19.51 -0.29
CA PRO A 74 -2.68 -20.91 -0.27
C PRO A 74 -1.33 -21.21 -0.93
N GLU A 75 -0.87 -20.39 -1.88
CA GLU A 75 0.48 -20.50 -2.47
C GLU A 75 1.62 -20.22 -1.45
N TYR A 76 1.34 -19.52 -0.35
CA TYR A 76 2.35 -19.14 0.65
C TYR A 76 2.25 -19.93 1.96
N GLY A 77 1.13 -20.61 2.22
CA GLY A 77 0.91 -21.44 3.39
C GLY A 77 -0.39 -21.12 4.11
N THR A 78 -0.36 -21.19 5.44
CA THR A 78 -1.54 -21.02 6.32
C THR A 78 -1.27 -20.03 7.45
N LEU A 79 -2.32 -19.57 8.14
CA LEU A 79 -2.17 -18.77 9.35
C LEU A 79 -1.32 -19.47 10.43
N ALA A 80 -1.37 -20.80 10.52
CA ALA A 80 -0.54 -21.54 11.47
C ALA A 80 0.95 -21.45 11.10
N ASP A 81 1.28 -21.54 9.80
CA ASP A 81 2.66 -21.37 9.33
C ASP A 81 3.17 -19.94 9.58
N PHE A 82 2.28 -18.94 9.47
CA PHE A 82 2.57 -17.56 9.84
C PHE A 82 2.84 -17.42 11.35
N ASP A 83 1.99 -17.97 12.21
CA ASP A 83 2.16 -17.89 13.66
C ASP A 83 3.47 -18.57 14.12
N GLU A 84 3.83 -19.71 13.51
CA GLU A 84 5.13 -20.38 13.75
C GLU A 84 6.32 -19.51 13.31
N MET A 85 6.21 -18.84 12.16
CA MET A 85 7.23 -17.92 11.66
C MET A 85 7.42 -16.73 12.60
N VAL A 86 6.33 -16.10 13.06
CA VAL A 86 6.36 -14.96 14.00
C VAL A 86 7.08 -15.36 15.29
N ALA A 87 6.69 -16.50 15.88
CA ALA A 87 7.32 -16.99 17.11
C ALA A 87 8.83 -17.18 16.93
N LYS A 88 9.26 -17.78 15.82
CA LYS A 88 10.69 -17.98 15.53
C LYS A 88 11.43 -16.67 15.28
N ILE A 89 10.82 -15.68 14.62
CA ILE A 89 11.40 -14.35 14.43
C ILE A 89 11.69 -13.70 15.79
N HIS A 90 10.71 -13.76 16.71
CA HIS A 90 10.85 -13.20 18.05
C HIS A 90 11.85 -13.95 18.93
N ASP A 91 11.91 -15.29 18.82
CA ASP A 91 12.92 -16.11 19.52
C ASP A 91 14.35 -15.76 19.09
N LEU A 92 14.52 -15.31 17.84
CA LEU A 92 15.79 -14.81 17.31
C LEU A 92 16.04 -13.32 17.62
N GLY A 93 15.14 -12.66 18.36
CA GLY A 93 15.25 -11.27 18.78
C GLY A 93 14.97 -10.24 17.68
N MET A 94 14.48 -10.67 16.51
CA MET A 94 14.12 -9.78 15.41
C MET A 94 12.66 -9.32 15.52
N LYS A 95 12.32 -8.28 14.76
CA LYS A 95 10.95 -7.75 14.61
C LYS A 95 10.33 -8.15 13.28
N LEU A 96 9.01 -8.29 13.24
CA LEU A 96 8.27 -8.54 12.00
C LEU A 96 7.44 -7.33 11.60
N MET A 97 7.66 -6.86 10.38
CA MET A 97 6.77 -5.98 9.65
C MET A 97 6.12 -6.72 8.48
N ILE A 98 4.88 -6.37 8.18
CA ILE A 98 4.17 -6.86 7.01
C ILE A 98 3.64 -5.68 6.19
N ASP A 99 3.37 -5.94 4.92
CA ASP A 99 2.65 -5.00 4.09
C ASP A 99 1.17 -4.87 4.49
N ILE A 100 0.60 -3.67 4.36
CA ILE A 100 -0.85 -3.44 4.35
C ILE A 100 -1.15 -2.58 3.13
N VAL A 101 -2.18 -2.97 2.36
CA VAL A 101 -2.62 -2.25 1.15
C VAL A 101 -3.95 -1.53 1.45
N PRO A 102 -3.91 -0.27 1.91
CA PRO A 102 -5.10 0.42 2.41
C PRO A 102 -5.90 1.15 1.31
N ALA A 103 -5.30 1.44 0.16
CA ALA A 103 -5.91 2.30 -0.86
C ALA A 103 -6.93 1.57 -1.75
N HIS A 104 -6.75 0.28 -1.95
CA HIS A 104 -7.54 -0.55 -2.85
C HIS A 104 -7.55 -2.00 -2.37
N CYS A 105 -8.49 -2.78 -2.89
CA CYS A 105 -8.51 -4.24 -2.78
C CYS A 105 -8.75 -4.85 -4.17
N SER A 106 -8.75 -6.18 -4.28
CA SER A 106 -9.14 -6.88 -5.51
C SER A 106 -10.62 -6.65 -5.84
N ASP A 107 -10.95 -6.61 -7.13
CA ASP A 107 -12.31 -6.73 -7.68
C ASP A 107 -13.01 -8.04 -7.28
N LEU A 108 -12.27 -9.07 -6.86
CA LEU A 108 -12.81 -10.31 -6.31
C LEU A 108 -12.98 -10.27 -4.78
N HIS A 109 -12.62 -9.16 -4.13
CA HIS A 109 -12.87 -8.98 -2.71
C HIS A 109 -14.39 -8.94 -2.45
N PRO A 110 -14.92 -9.62 -1.43
CA PRO A 110 -16.36 -9.63 -1.12
C PRO A 110 -16.97 -8.23 -0.99
N TRP A 111 -16.17 -7.25 -0.57
CA TRP A 111 -16.59 -5.85 -0.50
C TRP A 111 -16.94 -5.27 -1.87
N PHE A 112 -16.09 -5.46 -2.88
CA PHE A 112 -16.33 -4.95 -4.23
C PHE A 112 -17.43 -5.75 -4.93
N GLU A 113 -17.42 -7.08 -4.77
CA GLU A 113 -18.46 -7.95 -5.32
C GLU A 113 -19.85 -7.60 -4.80
N GLU A 114 -19.99 -7.20 -3.54
CA GLU A 114 -21.25 -6.66 -3.01
C GLU A 114 -21.52 -5.24 -3.54
N SER A 115 -20.54 -4.34 -3.45
CA SER A 115 -20.68 -2.93 -3.85
C SER A 115 -21.16 -2.77 -5.29
N ARG A 116 -20.60 -3.57 -6.22
CA ARG A 116 -20.88 -3.47 -7.66
C ARG A 116 -22.27 -3.95 -8.07
N GLN A 117 -23.04 -4.60 -7.19
CA GLN A 117 -24.33 -5.19 -7.57
C GLN A 117 -25.41 -4.14 -7.85
N SER A 118 -25.41 -3.04 -7.10
CA SER A 118 -26.45 -2.00 -7.21
C SER A 118 -25.94 -0.67 -6.64
N ARG A 119 -26.77 0.38 -6.71
CA ARG A 119 -26.45 1.70 -6.14
C ARG A 119 -26.92 1.88 -4.69
N ASP A 120 -27.56 0.87 -4.11
CA ASP A 120 -28.29 0.94 -2.83
C ASP A 120 -28.01 -0.23 -1.87
N ASN A 121 -27.07 -1.12 -2.21
CA ASN A 121 -26.62 -2.17 -1.30
C ASN A 121 -25.82 -1.58 -0.12
N PRO A 122 -25.61 -2.35 0.97
CA PRO A 122 -24.90 -1.87 2.16
C PRO A 122 -23.48 -1.38 1.93
N LYS A 123 -22.83 -1.77 0.82
CA LYS A 123 -21.47 -1.34 0.46
C LYS A 123 -21.44 -0.43 -0.75
N ALA A 124 -22.57 0.19 -1.12
CA ALA A 124 -22.68 0.93 -2.37
C ALA A 124 -21.74 2.15 -2.45
N ASP A 125 -21.26 2.65 -1.32
CA ASP A 125 -20.35 3.79 -1.17
C ASP A 125 -18.97 3.41 -0.60
N TRP A 126 -18.65 2.10 -0.49
CA TRP A 126 -17.34 1.62 -0.02
C TRP A 126 -16.22 1.84 -1.05
N PHE A 127 -16.58 2.11 -2.31
CA PHE A 127 -15.67 2.41 -3.41
C PHE A 127 -16.08 3.72 -4.08
N HIS A 128 -15.16 4.34 -4.80
CA HIS A 128 -15.45 5.55 -5.56
C HIS A 128 -16.24 5.22 -6.83
N TRP A 129 -17.55 5.47 -6.79
CA TRP A 129 -18.46 5.34 -7.92
C TRP A 129 -18.89 6.71 -8.45
N VAL A 130 -18.96 6.87 -9.77
CA VAL A 130 -19.35 8.14 -10.39
C VAL A 130 -20.13 7.90 -11.68
N ASP A 131 -21.15 8.73 -11.90
CA ASP A 131 -21.91 8.70 -13.15
C ASP A 131 -21.01 9.14 -14.33
N PRO A 132 -21.24 8.61 -15.54
CA PRO A 132 -20.54 9.08 -16.73
C PRO A 132 -20.88 10.55 -17.00
N ASN A 133 -19.99 11.24 -17.72
CA ASN A 133 -20.33 12.54 -18.30
C ASN A 133 -21.54 12.42 -19.24
N PRO A 134 -22.23 13.53 -19.58
CA PRO A 134 -23.41 13.50 -20.45
C PRO A 134 -23.20 12.83 -21.82
N ASP A 135 -21.96 12.78 -22.31
CA ASP A 135 -21.56 12.11 -23.56
C ASP A 135 -21.11 10.65 -23.38
N GLY A 136 -21.19 10.12 -22.15
CA GLY A 136 -20.79 8.77 -21.79
C GLY A 136 -19.31 8.63 -21.43
N THR A 137 -18.51 9.70 -21.43
CA THR A 137 -17.08 9.62 -21.11
C THR A 137 -16.80 9.54 -19.61
N VAL A 138 -15.57 9.15 -19.27
CA VAL A 138 -15.02 9.16 -17.89
C VAL A 138 -15.11 10.56 -17.27
N PRO A 139 -15.26 10.68 -15.94
CA PRO A 139 -15.59 11.96 -15.27
C PRO A 139 -14.51 13.03 -15.34
N ASN A 140 -13.23 12.65 -15.44
CA ASN A 140 -12.09 13.55 -15.46
C ASN A 140 -10.90 12.92 -16.21
N ASN A 141 -9.77 13.63 -16.25
CA ASN A 141 -8.59 13.23 -16.99
C ASN A 141 -7.62 12.27 -16.26
N TRP A 142 -7.97 11.71 -15.10
CA TRP A 142 -7.07 10.88 -14.31
C TRP A 142 -6.63 9.61 -15.05
N LEU A 143 -5.36 9.25 -14.86
CA LEU A 143 -4.72 8.09 -15.48
C LEU A 143 -4.30 7.07 -14.42
N SER A 144 -4.29 5.79 -14.79
CA SER A 144 -3.74 4.72 -13.96
C SER A 144 -2.21 4.71 -14.06
N PHE A 145 -1.54 4.40 -12.95
CA PHE A 145 -0.10 4.13 -12.90
C PHE A 145 0.32 2.99 -13.85
N PHE A 146 -0.57 2.01 -14.06
CA PHE A 146 -0.32 0.85 -14.92
C PHE A 146 -0.87 1.03 -16.34
N GLY A 147 -1.32 2.25 -16.67
CA GLY A 147 -1.70 2.66 -18.01
C GLY A 147 -3.21 2.66 -18.26
N GLY A 148 -3.63 3.56 -19.14
CA GLY A 148 -5.04 3.82 -19.42
C GLY A 148 -5.67 4.81 -18.45
N GLN A 149 -6.99 4.94 -18.53
CA GLN A 149 -7.78 5.81 -17.64
C GLN A 149 -7.86 5.18 -16.25
N ALA A 150 -7.95 6.01 -15.21
CA ALA A 150 -8.16 5.55 -13.83
C ALA A 150 -9.62 5.14 -13.54
N TRP A 151 -10.46 5.01 -14.56
CA TRP A 151 -11.90 4.80 -14.43
C TRP A 151 -12.37 3.67 -15.32
N SER A 152 -13.02 2.66 -14.72
CA SER A 152 -13.56 1.50 -15.41
C SER A 152 -15.08 1.41 -15.30
N TRP A 153 -15.76 1.05 -16.39
CA TRP A 153 -17.22 1.01 -16.45
C TRP A 153 -17.81 -0.26 -15.82
N GLU A 154 -18.76 -0.11 -14.90
CA GLU A 154 -19.54 -1.22 -14.33
C GLU A 154 -20.96 -1.23 -14.91
N PRO A 155 -21.34 -2.21 -15.75
CA PRO A 155 -22.64 -2.24 -16.39
C PRO A 155 -23.82 -2.39 -15.42
N ARG A 156 -23.65 -3.06 -14.27
CA ARG A 156 -24.73 -3.26 -13.29
C ARG A 156 -25.16 -1.94 -12.63
N ARG A 157 -24.20 -1.07 -12.37
CA ARG A 157 -24.43 0.25 -11.77
C ARG A 157 -24.61 1.34 -12.81
N GLN A 158 -24.15 1.12 -14.04
CA GLN A 158 -24.04 2.15 -15.06
C GLN A 158 -23.23 3.35 -14.55
N GLN A 159 -22.10 3.05 -13.91
CA GLN A 159 -21.19 4.02 -13.30
C GLN A 159 -19.75 3.60 -13.61
N TYR A 160 -18.85 4.57 -13.54
CA TYR A 160 -17.42 4.31 -13.46
C TYR A 160 -16.99 4.08 -12.02
N TYR A 161 -15.98 3.23 -11.81
CA TYR A 161 -15.26 3.12 -10.55
C TYR A 161 -13.79 3.50 -10.70
N LEU A 162 -13.22 4.10 -9.65
CA LEU A 162 -11.81 4.50 -9.61
C LEU A 162 -10.89 3.30 -9.43
N HIS A 163 -9.78 3.29 -10.15
CA HIS A 163 -8.62 2.45 -9.89
C HIS A 163 -7.33 3.18 -10.29
N ASN A 164 -6.46 3.46 -9.31
CA ASN A 164 -5.17 4.09 -9.54
C ASN A 164 -4.14 3.12 -10.17
N PHE A 165 -4.36 1.81 -10.02
CA PHE A 165 -3.51 0.74 -10.55
C PHE A 165 -4.28 -0.10 -11.59
N LEU A 166 -4.29 -1.43 -11.49
CA LEU A 166 -5.06 -2.29 -12.38
C LEU A 166 -6.57 -2.02 -12.26
N SER A 167 -7.33 -2.28 -13.32
CA SER A 167 -8.80 -2.23 -13.26
C SER A 167 -9.39 -3.21 -12.25
N GLU A 168 -8.63 -4.24 -11.91
CA GLU A 168 -8.89 -5.28 -10.93
C GLU A 168 -8.53 -4.85 -9.49
N GLN A 169 -8.07 -3.62 -9.30
CA GLN A 169 -7.73 -3.00 -8.01
C GLN A 169 -8.61 -1.75 -7.76
N PRO A 170 -9.94 -1.90 -7.60
CA PRO A 170 -10.83 -0.78 -7.30
C PRO A 170 -10.44 -0.06 -5.99
N ASN A 171 -10.35 1.27 -6.05
CA ASN A 171 -9.98 2.09 -4.90
C ASN A 171 -11.11 2.19 -3.87
N LEU A 172 -10.75 1.98 -2.61
CA LEU A 172 -11.61 2.14 -1.46
C LEU A 172 -11.88 3.63 -1.21
N ASN A 173 -13.12 3.95 -0.83
CA ASN A 173 -13.52 5.31 -0.49
C ASN A 173 -13.28 5.60 0.99
N HIS A 174 -12.18 6.28 1.32
CA HIS A 174 -11.83 6.60 2.72
C HIS A 174 -12.70 7.71 3.33
N ALA A 175 -13.58 8.36 2.57
CA ALA A 175 -14.62 9.22 3.16
C ALA A 175 -15.58 8.41 4.02
N ASN A 176 -15.83 7.15 3.62
CA ASN A 176 -16.73 6.26 4.33
C ASN A 176 -16.09 5.81 5.67
N PRO A 177 -16.72 6.09 6.83
CA PRO A 177 -16.21 5.62 8.11
C PRO A 177 -16.16 4.09 8.22
N GLU A 178 -17.08 3.35 7.61
CA GLU A 178 -17.10 1.88 7.66
C GLU A 178 -15.90 1.25 6.95
N VAL A 179 -15.43 1.86 5.86
CA VAL A 179 -14.20 1.45 5.16
C VAL A 179 -12.99 1.61 6.09
N ARG A 180 -12.89 2.77 6.75
CA ARG A 180 -11.81 3.04 7.72
C ARG A 180 -11.88 2.08 8.90
N ASP A 181 -13.07 1.81 9.42
CA ASP A 181 -13.26 0.87 10.52
C ASP A 181 -12.93 -0.57 10.12
N ALA A 182 -13.27 -1.00 8.90
CA ALA A 182 -12.90 -2.32 8.40
C ALA A 182 -11.37 -2.49 8.31
N LEU A 183 -10.66 -1.49 7.77
CA LEU A 183 -9.19 -1.48 7.72
C LEU A 183 -8.56 -1.42 9.12
N ASN A 184 -9.17 -0.69 10.06
CA ASN A 184 -8.76 -0.68 11.46
C ASN A 184 -8.85 -2.09 12.08
N GLN A 185 -9.87 -2.89 11.74
CA GLN A 185 -9.96 -4.27 12.19
C GLN A 185 -8.88 -5.17 11.56
N VAL A 186 -8.50 -4.93 10.31
CA VAL A 186 -7.37 -5.63 9.67
C VAL A 186 -6.06 -5.35 10.42
N ALA A 187 -5.79 -4.09 10.75
CA ALA A 187 -4.61 -3.72 11.53
C ALA A 187 -4.57 -4.46 12.88
N ARG A 188 -5.70 -4.49 13.60
CA ARG A 188 -5.81 -5.19 14.89
C ARG A 188 -5.58 -6.70 14.74
N PHE A 189 -6.19 -7.31 13.74
CA PHE A 189 -6.03 -8.74 13.45
C PHE A 189 -4.56 -9.17 13.34
N TRP A 190 -3.72 -8.35 12.71
CA TRP A 190 -2.30 -8.64 12.54
C TRP A 190 -1.46 -8.26 13.77
N PHE A 191 -1.77 -7.16 14.45
CA PHE A 191 -1.11 -6.82 15.72
C PHE A 191 -1.40 -7.84 16.84
N ASP A 192 -2.63 -8.35 16.92
CA ASP A 192 -3.03 -9.42 17.85
C ASP A 192 -2.26 -10.74 17.61
N ARG A 193 -1.67 -10.90 16.42
CA ARG A 193 -0.80 -12.03 16.05
C ARG A 193 0.69 -11.76 16.21
N GLY A 194 1.07 -10.65 16.85
CA GLY A 194 2.47 -10.36 17.17
C GLY A 194 3.24 -9.66 16.07
N VAL A 195 2.58 -9.11 15.05
CA VAL A 195 3.26 -8.21 14.10
C VAL A 195 3.75 -6.95 14.84
N ASP A 196 5.00 -6.57 14.62
CA ASP A 196 5.64 -5.41 15.27
C ASP A 196 5.48 -4.12 14.47
N GLY A 197 5.04 -4.18 13.22
CA GLY A 197 4.76 -2.98 12.44
C GLY A 197 4.22 -3.23 11.04
N PHE A 198 3.88 -2.14 10.36
CA PHE A 198 3.39 -2.19 8.99
C PHE A 198 4.24 -1.33 8.07
N ARG A 199 4.50 -1.85 6.87
CA ARG A 199 4.72 -0.99 5.70
C ARG A 199 3.35 -0.76 5.06
N LEU A 200 2.99 0.50 4.86
CA LEU A 200 1.70 0.90 4.30
C LEU A 200 1.91 1.24 2.82
N ASP A 201 1.37 0.39 1.95
CA ASP A 201 1.51 0.48 0.50
C ASP A 201 0.85 1.73 -0.06
N ALA A 202 1.55 2.38 -0.99
CA ALA A 202 1.06 3.46 -1.83
C ALA A 202 0.10 4.43 -1.11
N VAL A 203 0.43 4.87 0.12
CA VAL A 203 -0.52 5.63 0.96
C VAL A 203 -0.91 6.96 0.32
N HIS A 204 -0.05 7.50 -0.54
CA HIS A 204 -0.31 8.68 -1.37
C HIS A 204 -1.50 8.50 -2.34
N THR A 205 -1.97 7.27 -2.58
CA THR A 205 -3.12 6.95 -3.44
C THR A 205 -4.44 6.78 -2.68
N ILE A 206 -4.42 6.85 -1.33
CA ILE A 206 -5.65 6.86 -0.53
C ILE A 206 -6.45 8.12 -0.88
N ASN A 207 -7.73 7.93 -1.21
CA ASN A 207 -8.61 9.02 -1.62
C ASN A 207 -9.92 8.97 -0.80
N GLY A 208 -10.45 10.14 -0.50
CA GLY A 208 -11.73 10.33 0.19
C GLY A 208 -12.54 11.49 -0.40
N ASP A 209 -12.14 11.99 -1.57
CA ASP A 209 -12.85 13.05 -2.26
C ASP A 209 -14.16 12.51 -2.85
N GLN A 210 -15.12 13.42 -2.97
CA GLN A 210 -16.42 13.15 -3.55
C GLN A 210 -16.56 13.90 -4.87
N ALA A 211 -17.33 13.34 -5.80
CA ALA A 211 -17.63 14.00 -7.05
C ALA A 211 -18.29 15.38 -6.83
N PRO A 212 -18.05 16.39 -7.70
CA PRO A 212 -17.24 16.30 -8.91
C PRO A 212 -15.74 16.29 -8.64
N TYR A 213 -15.04 15.33 -9.25
CA TYR A 213 -13.59 15.25 -9.18
C TYR A 213 -12.95 16.28 -10.10
N LEU A 214 -11.88 16.93 -9.63
CA LEU A 214 -11.12 17.88 -10.42
C LEU A 214 -10.20 17.17 -11.40
N ASP A 215 -9.91 17.82 -12.53
CA ASP A 215 -8.86 17.38 -13.45
C ASP A 215 -7.47 17.64 -12.86
N ASN A 216 -6.53 16.75 -13.15
CA ASN A 216 -5.11 17.04 -12.98
C ASN A 216 -4.66 18.09 -13.99
N SER A 217 -3.71 18.94 -13.59
CA SER A 217 -3.03 19.84 -14.53
C SER A 217 -2.03 19.07 -15.38
N ALA A 218 -1.81 19.49 -16.63
CA ALA A 218 -0.71 18.95 -17.42
C ALA A 218 0.64 19.31 -16.78
N ASN A 219 1.62 18.40 -16.87
CA ASN A 219 2.98 18.64 -16.42
C ASN A 219 3.80 19.31 -17.55
N PRO A 220 4.07 20.63 -17.47
CA PRO A 220 4.77 21.35 -18.53
C PRO A 220 6.26 20.95 -18.63
N ASN A 221 6.81 20.32 -17.59
CA ASN A 221 8.21 19.97 -17.48
C ASN A 221 8.48 18.49 -17.80
N PHE A 222 7.45 17.73 -18.21
CA PHE A 222 7.62 16.33 -18.56
C PHE A 222 8.50 16.19 -19.81
N VAL A 223 9.60 15.45 -19.66
CA VAL A 223 10.47 15.05 -20.75
C VAL A 223 10.52 13.51 -20.74
N PRO A 224 10.13 12.83 -21.83
CA PRO A 224 10.25 11.37 -21.90
C PRO A 224 11.70 10.94 -21.69
N GLY A 225 11.91 9.93 -20.83
CA GLY A 225 13.21 9.28 -20.67
C GLY A 225 13.44 8.15 -21.68
N ASP A 226 14.63 7.55 -21.62
CA ASP A 226 15.05 6.50 -22.55
C ASP A 226 14.32 5.17 -22.29
N LEU A 227 13.92 4.92 -21.05
CA LEU A 227 13.27 3.66 -20.67
C LEU A 227 11.74 3.74 -20.80
N PRO A 228 11.04 2.64 -21.13
CA PRO A 228 9.57 2.64 -21.29
C PRO A 228 8.80 3.21 -20.10
N GLN A 229 9.26 2.96 -18.86
CA GLN A 229 8.60 3.45 -17.65
C GLN A 229 8.68 4.98 -17.56
N GLN A 230 9.72 5.59 -18.12
CA GLN A 230 9.91 7.05 -18.16
C GLN A 230 9.12 7.72 -19.29
N GLN A 231 8.43 6.95 -20.12
CA GLN A 231 7.61 7.44 -21.23
C GLN A 231 6.11 7.34 -20.94
N GLN A 232 5.74 6.83 -19.76
CA GLN A 232 4.35 6.56 -19.38
C GLN A 232 3.49 7.83 -19.45
N PRO A 233 2.28 7.76 -20.03
CA PRO A 233 1.36 8.90 -20.08
C PRO A 233 1.00 9.49 -18.72
N PHE A 234 1.00 8.65 -17.68
CA PHE A 234 0.74 9.05 -16.28
C PHE A 234 1.56 10.29 -15.89
N PHE A 235 2.88 10.26 -16.05
CA PHE A 235 3.79 11.34 -15.67
C PHE A 235 3.65 12.66 -16.46
N ARG A 236 2.73 12.71 -17.44
CA ARG A 236 2.39 13.94 -18.18
C ARG A 236 1.41 14.82 -17.42
N GLN A 237 0.99 14.43 -16.22
CA GLN A 237 0.11 15.19 -15.33
C GLN A 237 0.82 15.54 -14.02
N LEU A 238 0.32 16.58 -13.34
CA LEU A 238 0.62 16.89 -11.95
C LEU A 238 -0.51 16.31 -11.10
N HIS A 239 -0.19 15.34 -10.25
CA HIS A 239 -1.17 14.46 -9.62
C HIS A 239 -1.61 14.95 -8.24
N ASP A 240 -0.72 15.65 -7.53
CA ASP A 240 -0.99 16.16 -6.18
C ASP A 240 -2.07 17.24 -6.17
N VAL A 241 -2.43 17.75 -7.36
CA VAL A 241 -3.50 18.72 -7.58
C VAL A 241 -4.87 18.13 -7.29
N ALA A 242 -5.13 16.87 -7.63
CA ALA A 242 -6.48 16.30 -7.56
C ALA A 242 -6.54 14.77 -7.39
N GLN A 243 -5.61 14.01 -7.95
CA GLN A 243 -5.69 12.54 -7.94
C GLN A 243 -5.02 11.90 -6.72
N LEU A 244 -3.85 12.41 -6.33
CA LEU A 244 -2.96 11.83 -5.32
C LEU A 244 -2.73 12.80 -4.16
N ASN A 245 -2.19 12.29 -3.05
CA ASN A 245 -1.80 13.10 -1.89
C ASN A 245 -2.95 13.92 -1.28
N GLN A 246 -4.18 13.38 -1.35
CA GLN A 246 -5.39 14.06 -0.86
C GLN A 246 -5.53 14.02 0.68
N PRO A 247 -6.30 14.96 1.29
CA PRO A 247 -6.39 15.11 2.76
C PRO A 247 -6.88 13.87 3.55
N ALA A 248 -7.49 12.89 2.87
CA ALA A 248 -7.95 11.65 3.49
C ALA A 248 -6.81 10.85 4.12
N ILE A 249 -5.59 10.98 3.58
CA ILE A 249 -4.43 10.21 4.03
C ILE A 249 -4.05 10.59 5.46
N GLN A 250 -4.10 11.88 5.83
CA GLN A 250 -3.78 12.30 7.20
C GLN A 250 -4.77 11.69 8.21
N THR A 251 -6.05 11.63 7.85
CA THR A 251 -7.06 10.97 8.69
C THR A 251 -6.77 9.48 8.84
N PHE A 252 -6.39 8.80 7.76
CA PHE A 252 -5.95 7.41 7.80
C PHE A 252 -4.73 7.22 8.71
N SER A 253 -3.68 8.05 8.54
CA SER A 253 -2.46 7.98 9.35
C SER A 253 -2.72 8.21 10.83
N GLU A 254 -3.57 9.18 11.19
CA GLU A 254 -3.94 9.47 12.58
C GLU A 254 -4.74 8.32 13.20
N ASN A 255 -5.62 7.66 12.44
CA ASN A 255 -6.39 6.51 12.92
C ASN A 255 -5.49 5.29 13.14
N TYR A 256 -4.64 4.96 12.18
CA TYR A 256 -3.69 3.86 12.32
C TYR A 256 -2.71 4.10 13.46
N ARG A 257 -2.26 5.35 13.63
CA ARG A 257 -1.39 5.71 14.76
C ARG A 257 -2.07 5.47 16.10
N LYS A 258 -3.34 5.86 16.27
CA LYS A 258 -4.10 5.59 17.50
C LYS A 258 -4.17 4.08 17.80
N ILE A 259 -4.43 3.26 16.78
CA ILE A 259 -4.50 1.80 16.94
C ILE A 259 -3.14 1.27 17.40
N THR A 260 -2.06 1.67 16.75
CA THR A 260 -0.70 1.31 17.13
C THR A 260 -0.41 1.68 18.58
N ASP A 261 -0.79 2.88 19.02
CA ASP A 261 -0.54 3.35 20.39
C ASP A 261 -1.36 2.60 21.46
N GLU A 262 -2.36 1.78 21.08
CA GLU A 262 -3.12 0.93 22.01
C GLU A 262 -2.41 -0.38 22.38
N TYR A 263 -1.41 -0.80 21.61
CA TYR A 263 -0.72 -2.08 21.84
C TYR A 263 0.48 -1.92 22.76
N ASP A 264 0.65 -2.87 23.66
CA ASP A 264 1.87 -3.02 24.45
C ASP A 264 3.04 -3.46 23.56
N GLY A 265 4.20 -2.87 23.82
CA GLY A 265 5.38 -3.03 22.97
C GLY A 265 5.34 -2.07 21.78
N ASP A 266 6.46 -1.44 21.54
CA ASP A 266 6.65 -0.45 20.49
C ASP A 266 6.26 -1.01 19.11
N ARG A 267 5.19 -0.47 18.48
CA ARG A 267 4.78 -0.79 17.10
C ARG A 267 5.18 0.29 16.10
N PHE A 268 5.64 -0.12 14.93
CA PHE A 268 6.16 0.79 13.91
C PHE A 268 5.24 0.90 12.68
N LEU A 269 5.19 2.08 12.07
CA LEU A 269 4.38 2.36 10.87
C LEU A 269 5.26 3.12 9.88
N MET A 270 5.45 2.56 8.70
CA MET A 270 6.24 3.13 7.62
C MET A 270 5.39 3.25 6.36
N GLY A 271 5.16 4.47 5.86
CA GLY A 271 4.41 4.67 4.62
C GLY A 271 5.30 4.67 3.38
N GLU A 272 4.84 4.06 2.28
CA GLU A 272 5.37 4.35 0.96
C GLU A 272 4.69 5.59 0.36
N VAL A 273 5.49 6.59 0.02
CA VAL A 273 4.98 7.85 -0.52
C VAL A 273 5.66 8.20 -1.82
N ASP A 274 4.87 8.77 -2.72
CA ASP A 274 5.34 9.44 -3.92
C ASP A 274 4.64 10.79 -4.02
N GLY A 275 5.20 11.70 -4.80
CA GLY A 275 4.64 13.02 -5.04
C GLY A 275 5.21 13.64 -6.29
N ASP A 276 4.61 14.73 -6.76
CA ASP A 276 5.12 15.42 -7.93
C ASP A 276 6.57 15.89 -7.68
N LYS A 277 7.40 15.92 -8.74
CA LYS A 277 8.86 16.08 -8.66
C LYS A 277 9.29 17.20 -7.69
N GLY A 278 10.16 16.85 -6.75
CA GLY A 278 10.71 17.76 -5.73
C GLY A 278 9.81 17.96 -4.50
N CYS A 279 8.63 17.32 -4.46
CA CYS A 279 7.70 17.41 -3.34
C CYS A 279 7.73 16.18 -2.43
N ALA A 280 8.35 15.07 -2.82
CA ALA A 280 8.32 13.81 -2.06
C ALA A 280 8.73 13.98 -0.58
N MET A 281 9.74 14.82 -0.30
CA MET A 281 10.15 15.12 1.08
C MET A 281 9.14 15.98 1.85
N GLU A 282 8.50 16.94 1.20
CA GLU A 282 7.44 17.74 1.83
C GLU A 282 6.20 16.87 2.10
N VAL A 283 5.83 16.03 1.13
CA VAL A 283 4.81 15.01 1.25
C VAL A 283 5.12 14.08 2.44
N SER A 284 6.33 13.54 2.54
CA SER A 284 6.80 12.75 3.70
C SER A 284 6.61 13.45 5.04
N LYS A 285 6.92 14.76 5.14
CA LYS A 285 6.72 15.52 6.39
C LYS A 285 5.25 15.57 6.79
N THR A 286 4.34 15.75 5.83
CA THR A 286 2.90 15.77 6.15
C THR A 286 2.41 14.44 6.72
N PHE A 287 3.02 13.32 6.35
CA PHE A 287 2.64 11.99 6.86
C PHE A 287 3.30 11.61 8.18
N THR A 288 4.39 12.28 8.54
CA THR A 288 5.18 11.99 9.73
C THR A 288 5.07 13.05 10.82
N ASP A 289 4.14 14.01 10.67
CA ASP A 289 3.74 14.91 11.74
C ASP A 289 3.34 14.16 13.02
N THR A 290 3.44 14.84 14.16
CA THR A 290 3.14 14.24 15.46
C THR A 290 1.72 13.65 15.49
N GLY A 291 1.60 12.38 15.87
CA GLY A 291 0.33 11.65 15.87
C GLY A 291 -0.02 10.97 14.55
N ARG A 292 0.89 10.95 13.57
CA ARG A 292 0.75 10.22 12.30
C ARG A 292 1.76 9.07 12.22
N LEU A 293 2.14 8.68 10.99
CA LEU A 293 3.07 7.59 10.74
C LEU A 293 4.44 7.87 11.38
N HIS A 294 5.16 6.82 11.75
CA HIS A 294 6.47 6.97 12.38
C HIS A 294 7.54 7.35 11.37
N ALA A 295 7.44 6.82 10.15
CA ALA A 295 8.35 7.10 9.06
C ALA A 295 7.64 6.97 7.71
N THR A 296 8.35 7.41 6.67
CA THR A 296 8.02 7.11 5.27
C THR A 296 9.31 6.82 4.52
N TYR A 297 9.24 6.03 3.45
CA TYR A 297 10.27 6.04 2.41
C TYR A 297 9.67 6.57 1.11
N ASN A 298 10.54 7.10 0.24
CA ASN A 298 10.16 7.65 -1.05
C ASN A 298 11.08 7.13 -2.17
N PHE A 299 10.83 7.58 -3.40
CA PHE A 299 11.53 7.09 -4.59
C PHE A 299 12.81 7.87 -4.93
N ASP A 300 13.18 8.93 -4.19
CA ASP A 300 14.32 9.79 -4.53
C ASP A 300 15.63 8.99 -4.62
N LEU A 301 15.86 8.10 -3.64
CA LEU A 301 17.04 7.22 -3.61
C LEU A 301 16.88 5.92 -4.40
N LEU A 302 15.64 5.52 -4.72
CA LEU A 302 15.37 4.33 -5.52
C LEU A 302 15.54 4.61 -7.02
N ALA A 303 15.29 5.84 -7.45
CA ALA A 303 15.49 6.31 -8.82
C ALA A 303 16.90 6.86 -9.07
N TRP A 304 17.71 7.05 -8.02
CA TRP A 304 19.05 7.61 -8.14
C TRP A 304 20.03 6.62 -8.79
N GLY A 305 20.47 6.93 -10.01
CA GLY A 305 21.48 6.15 -10.75
C GLY A 305 22.91 6.72 -10.68
N GLY A 306 23.14 7.79 -9.91
CA GLY A 306 24.44 8.46 -9.85
C GLY A 306 25.38 7.88 -8.78
N LEU A 307 26.62 8.35 -8.77
CA LEU A 307 27.72 7.74 -7.99
C LEU A 307 28.32 8.64 -6.90
N SER A 308 27.79 9.85 -6.69
CA SER A 308 28.38 10.82 -5.74
C SER A 308 27.40 11.27 -4.67
N VAL A 309 27.92 11.46 -3.45
CA VAL A 309 27.18 12.03 -2.30
C VAL A 309 26.73 13.46 -2.60
N ASP A 310 27.55 14.24 -3.31
CA ASP A 310 27.17 15.59 -3.72
C ASP A 310 26.07 15.56 -4.79
N GLY A 311 26.06 14.57 -5.67
CA GLY A 311 24.95 14.35 -6.59
C GLY A 311 23.67 14.02 -5.84
N LEU A 312 23.76 13.16 -4.82
CA LEU A 312 22.64 12.77 -3.97
C LEU A 312 22.02 13.92 -3.20
N ARG A 313 22.85 14.84 -2.67
CA ARG A 313 22.38 15.98 -1.88
C ARG A 313 21.69 17.07 -2.71
N ASN A 314 21.93 17.09 -4.02
CA ASN A 314 21.45 18.12 -4.94
C ASN A 314 20.45 17.57 -5.97
N ALA A 315 20.15 16.26 -5.93
CA ALA A 315 19.13 15.61 -6.75
C ALA A 315 17.72 15.93 -6.22
#